data_AF-A0A2G9UHA0-F1
#
_entry.id   AF-A0A2G9UHA0-F1
#
_cell.length_a   1.000
_cell.length_b   1.000
_cell.length_c   1.000
_cell.angle_alpha   90.00
_cell.angle_beta   90.00
_cell.angle_gamma   90.00
#
_symmetry.space_group_name_H-M   'P 1'
#
loop_
_entity.id
_entity.type
_entity.pdbx_description
1 polymer ?
#
loop_
_entity_poly.entity_id
_entity_poly.type
_entity_poly.pdbx_seq_one_letter_code
_entity_poly.pdbx_strand_id
1 'polypeptide(L)'
;MNDKSLYNGGKFCEEKLTGFSGTQYSHEYTVIDPETKTMALTTRNLNGSHFLRVDEKLTYTPLPDDPSKTILKQEAIVTITLPAFADYCEKTFIGVYSSNAAKGRKGVEWVIDQLKKEYTDISSKISAEVLEMQEKVLHAFKSADSSTTPISN
;
A
#
# COMPACT_ATOMS: atom_id res chain seq x y z
N MET A 1 -17.74 -3.49 -27.31
CA MET A 1 -17.41 -2.83 -26.05
C MET A 1 -16.16 -3.48 -25.50
N ASN A 2 -14.99 -2.92 -25.82
CA ASN A 2 -13.70 -3.42 -25.38
C ASN A 2 -13.28 -2.59 -24.17
N ASP A 3 -13.56 -3.09 -22.97
CA ASP A 3 -12.99 -2.55 -21.75
C ASP A 3 -11.55 -3.06 -21.65
N LYS A 4 -10.62 -2.27 -22.20
CA LYS A 4 -9.20 -2.40 -21.91
C LYS A 4 -8.94 -1.79 -20.54
N SER A 5 -9.30 -2.50 -19.48
CA SER A 5 -8.86 -2.21 -18.11
C SER A 5 -7.40 -2.64 -17.93
N LEU A 6 -6.49 -2.08 -18.73
CA LEU A 6 -5.06 -2.08 -18.42
C LEU A 6 -4.79 -0.94 -17.44
N TYR A 7 -5.28 -1.09 -16.20
CA TYR A 7 -4.70 -0.37 -15.07
C TYR A 7 -3.34 -1.02 -14.79
N ASN A 8 -2.32 -0.47 -15.44
CA ASN A 8 -0.93 -0.80 -15.17
C ASN A 8 -0.65 -0.61 -13.67
N GLY A 9 0.06 -1.60 -13.11
CA GLY A 9 0.31 -1.84 -11.69
C GLY A 9 0.47 -0.61 -10.78
N GLY A 10 -0.02 -0.75 -9.55
CA GLY A 10 0.12 0.24 -8.50
C GLY A 10 1.56 0.71 -8.34
N LYS A 11 1.77 2.02 -8.52
CA LYS A 11 3.03 2.71 -8.32
C LYS A 11 2.79 3.83 -7.33
N PHE A 12 3.36 3.66 -6.14
CA PHE A 12 3.20 4.56 -5.01
C PHE A 12 3.80 5.96 -5.27
N CYS A 13 4.73 6.08 -6.23
CA CYS A 13 5.57 7.26 -6.47
C CYS A 13 5.92 7.50 -7.95
N GLU A 14 5.05 7.20 -8.93
CA GLU A 14 5.37 7.48 -10.36
C GLU A 14 4.92 8.85 -10.87
N GLU A 15 4.37 9.70 -9.99
CA GLU A 15 4.04 11.05 -10.41
C GLU A 15 5.25 11.97 -10.32
N LYS A 16 5.40 12.77 -11.37
CA LYS A 16 6.47 13.72 -11.56
C LYS A 16 6.65 14.61 -10.33
N LEU A 17 7.71 14.36 -9.57
CA LEU A 17 8.00 15.09 -8.33
C LEU A 17 8.14 16.59 -8.57
N THR A 18 8.69 16.99 -9.74
CA THR A 18 8.92 18.40 -10.05
C THR A 18 7.99 18.96 -11.11
N GLY A 19 7.15 18.12 -11.75
CA GLY A 19 6.25 18.53 -12.84
C GLY A 19 6.91 18.82 -14.20
N PHE A 20 8.22 18.63 -14.36
CA PHE A 20 8.91 18.88 -15.64
C PHE A 20 8.61 17.82 -16.70
N SER A 21 8.76 18.18 -17.98
CA SER A 21 8.71 17.21 -19.07
C SER A 21 9.97 16.33 -19.10
N GLY A 22 9.89 15.18 -19.77
CA GLY A 22 10.98 14.21 -19.84
C GLY A 22 11.04 13.23 -18.67
N THR A 23 12.07 12.37 -18.70
CA THR A 23 12.32 11.33 -17.69
C THR A 23 12.85 11.96 -16.42
N GLN A 24 12.24 11.63 -15.28
CA GLN A 24 12.67 12.12 -13.97
C GLN A 24 13.25 10.95 -13.18
N TYR A 25 14.39 11.18 -12.54
CA TYR A 25 15.00 10.21 -11.65
C TYR A 25 14.88 10.75 -10.23
N SER A 26 14.48 9.88 -9.31
CA SER A 26 14.46 10.16 -7.88
C SER A 26 15.25 9.10 -7.13
N HIS A 27 15.78 9.50 -5.99
CA HIS A 27 16.27 8.59 -4.97
C HIS A 27 15.26 8.54 -3.85
N GLU A 28 14.84 7.34 -3.50
CA GLU A 28 13.88 7.08 -2.42
C GLU A 28 14.54 6.21 -1.37
N TYR A 29 14.34 6.57 -0.10
CA TYR A 29 14.75 5.75 1.02
C TYR A 29 13.62 5.64 2.03
N THR A 30 13.52 4.48 2.66
CA THR A 30 12.47 4.16 3.62
C THR A 30 13.10 3.59 4.88
N VAL A 31 12.62 4.06 6.02
CA VAL A 31 12.93 3.50 7.33
C VAL A 31 11.62 3.02 7.95
N ILE A 32 11.61 1.78 8.43
CA ILE A 32 10.47 1.16 9.09
C ILE A 32 10.92 0.75 10.48
N ASP A 33 10.14 1.15 11.48
CA ASP A 33 10.29 0.70 12.86
C ASP A 33 9.05 -0.14 13.24
N PRO A 34 9.21 -1.48 13.32
CA PRO A 34 8.11 -2.36 13.69
C PRO A 34 7.65 -2.21 15.15
N GLU A 35 8.54 -1.79 16.06
CA GLU A 35 8.21 -1.64 17.48
C GLU A 35 7.26 -0.47 17.69
N THR A 36 7.58 0.67 17.09
CA THR A 36 6.73 1.87 17.13
C THR A 36 5.65 1.89 16.04
N LYS A 37 5.67 0.92 15.11
CA LYS A 37 4.81 0.83 13.93
C LYS A 37 4.85 2.11 13.08
N THR A 38 6.04 2.70 12.97
CA THR A 38 6.25 3.91 12.19
C THR A 38 6.98 3.61 10.90
N MET A 39 6.66 4.36 9.85
CA MET A 39 7.36 4.30 8.58
C MET A 39 7.63 5.72 8.10
N ALA A 40 8.88 5.99 7.76
CA ALA A 40 9.29 7.25 7.15
C ALA A 40 9.85 6.97 5.76
N LEU A 41 9.27 7.61 4.74
CA LEU A 41 9.76 7.59 3.37
C LEU A 41 10.32 8.97 3.03
N THR A 42 11.41 9.03 2.30
CA THR A 42 11.98 10.30 1.84
C THR A 42 12.44 10.15 0.40
N THR A 43 12.04 11.12 -0.40
CA THR A 43 12.23 11.14 -1.85
C THR A 43 12.92 12.43 -2.26
N ARG A 44 13.93 12.32 -3.13
CA ARG A 44 14.65 13.47 -3.70
C ARG A 44 14.84 13.29 -5.20
N ASN A 45 14.59 14.33 -5.99
CA ASN A 45 14.96 14.30 -7.41
C ASN A 45 16.48 14.30 -7.59
N LEU A 46 16.97 13.41 -8.46
CA LEU A 46 18.38 13.32 -8.83
C LEU A 46 18.69 14.29 -9.96
N ASN A 47 17.93 14.22 -11.06
CA ASN A 47 18.09 15.14 -12.18
C ASN A 47 17.33 16.46 -11.94
N GLY A 48 17.85 17.55 -12.51
CA GLY A 48 17.32 18.90 -12.32
C GLY A 48 17.60 19.55 -10.95
N SER A 49 18.22 18.82 -10.02
CA SER A 49 18.53 19.27 -8.65
C SER A 49 19.41 20.51 -8.57
N HIS A 50 20.19 20.82 -9.62
CA HIS A 50 21.03 22.02 -9.66
C HIS A 50 20.21 23.32 -9.76
N PHE A 51 19.03 23.28 -10.37
CA PHE A 51 18.16 24.45 -10.52
C PHE A 51 16.88 24.35 -9.68
N LEU A 52 16.36 23.14 -9.47
CA LEU A 52 15.20 22.86 -8.62
C LEU A 52 15.40 21.55 -7.87
N ARG A 53 15.53 21.62 -6.55
CA ARG A 53 15.57 20.46 -5.67
C ARG A 53 14.27 20.35 -4.88
N VAL A 54 13.68 19.16 -4.91
CA VAL A 54 12.52 18.79 -4.12
C VAL A 54 12.94 17.68 -3.18
N ASP A 55 12.79 17.94 -1.89
CA ASP A 55 12.99 17.00 -0.80
C ASP A 55 11.62 16.70 -0.20
N GLU A 56 11.08 15.52 -0.45
CA GLU A 56 9.80 15.09 0.09
C GLU A 56 10.01 14.09 1.24
N LYS A 57 9.21 14.23 2.30
CA LYS A 57 9.14 13.29 3.42
C LYS A 57 7.68 12.90 3.70
N LEU A 58 7.42 11.60 3.75
CA LEU A 58 6.16 11.03 4.21
C LEU A 58 6.43 10.30 5.53
N THR A 59 5.58 10.53 6.52
CA THR A 59 5.65 9.83 7.81
C THR A 59 4.29 9.21 8.11
N TYR A 60 4.28 7.90 8.30
CA TYR A 60 3.15 7.11 8.73
C TYR A 60 3.33 6.77 10.21
N THR A 61 2.31 7.10 11.01
CA THR A 61 2.31 6.85 12.46
C THR A 61 0.92 6.37 12.89
N PRO A 62 0.81 5.52 13.93
CA PRO A 62 -0.48 5.19 14.51
C PRO A 62 -1.17 6.45 15.06
N LEU A 63 -2.48 6.57 14.90
CA LEU A 63 -3.27 7.63 15.54
C LEU A 63 -3.27 7.37 17.07
N PRO A 64 -2.83 8.32 17.92
CA PRO A 64 -2.69 8.08 19.36
C PRO A 64 -3.97 7.61 20.06
N ASP A 65 -5.12 8.16 19.66
CA ASP A 65 -6.42 7.85 20.26
C ASP A 65 -7.05 6.56 19.70
N ASP A 66 -6.60 6.11 18.52
CA ASP A 66 -7.13 4.93 17.85
C ASP A 66 -6.04 4.27 17.00
N PRO A 67 -5.26 3.34 17.59
CA PRO A 67 -4.15 2.68 16.90
C PRO A 67 -4.55 1.82 15.69
N SER A 68 -5.85 1.64 15.41
CA SER A 68 -6.34 1.00 14.18
C SER A 68 -6.25 1.92 12.96
N LYS A 69 -6.05 3.22 13.18
CA LYS A 69 -5.89 4.23 12.14
C LYS A 69 -4.46 4.70 12.02
N THR A 70 -4.09 5.11 10.82
CA THR A 70 -2.76 5.65 10.51
C THR A 70 -2.87 7.12 10.12
N ILE A 71 -2.03 7.96 10.73
CA ILE A 71 -1.81 9.34 10.32
C ILE A 71 -0.71 9.34 9.26
N LEU A 72 -1.03 9.89 8.08
CA LEU A 72 -0.05 10.26 7.06
C LEU A 72 0.26 11.76 7.18
N LYS A 73 1.52 12.08 7.51
CA LYS A 73 2.10 13.42 7.38
C LYS A 73 2.96 13.48 6.13
N GLN A 74 2.71 14.45 5.26
CA GLN A 74 3.44 14.64 4.01
C GLN A 74 4.00 16.07 3.96
N GLU A 75 5.29 16.19 3.72
CA GLU A 75 6.04 17.44 3.77
C GLU A 75 6.97 17.51 2.55
N ALA A 76 7.05 18.67 1.89
CA ALA A 76 8.03 18.92 0.84
C ALA A 76 8.78 20.22 1.09
N ILE A 77 10.10 20.16 0.90
CA ILE A 77 10.98 21.31 0.87
C ILE A 77 11.43 21.51 -0.57
N VAL A 78 11.14 22.69 -1.11
CA VAL A 78 11.52 23.07 -2.47
C VAL A 78 12.63 24.10 -2.38
N THR A 79 13.80 23.76 -2.93
CA THR A 79 14.94 24.67 -3.05
C THR A 79 15.10 25.08 -4.50
N ILE A 80 15.09 26.39 -4.74
CA ILE A 80 15.19 26.98 -6.08
C ILE A 80 16.50 27.75 -6.16
N THR A 81 17.41 27.29 -7.02
CA THR A 81 18.71 27.97 -7.21
C THR A 81 18.64 29.00 -8.32
N LEU A 82 17.77 28.79 -9.32
CA LEU A 82 17.57 29.70 -10.44
C LEU A 82 16.27 30.50 -10.25
N PRO A 83 16.33 31.82 -9.99
CA PRO A 83 15.15 32.64 -9.71
C PRO A 83 14.05 32.57 -10.79
N ALA A 84 14.41 32.30 -12.04
CA ALA A 84 13.46 32.12 -13.15
C ALA A 84 12.43 30.99 -12.92
N PHE A 85 12.69 30.06 -12.00
CA PHE A 85 11.78 28.96 -11.66
C PHE A 85 10.92 29.23 -10.41
N ALA A 86 11.04 30.40 -9.78
CA ALA A 86 10.22 30.77 -8.61
C ALA A 86 8.72 30.74 -8.92
N ASP A 87 8.30 31.43 -9.99
CA ASP A 87 6.93 31.44 -10.49
C ASP A 87 6.39 30.06 -10.83
N TYR A 88 7.22 29.19 -11.43
CA TYR A 88 6.85 27.81 -11.75
C TYR A 88 6.56 27.02 -10.47
N CYS A 89 7.38 27.20 -9.43
CA CYS A 89 7.15 26.52 -8.15
C CYS A 89 5.86 27.01 -7.49
N GLU A 90 5.61 28.32 -7.48
CA GLU A 90 4.41 28.88 -6.88
C GLU A 90 3.13 28.43 -7.60
N LYS A 91 3.14 28.40 -8.94
CA LYS A 91 1.92 28.15 -9.74
C LYS A 91 1.72 26.69 -10.15
N THR A 92 2.80 25.95 -10.42
CA THR A 92 2.74 24.60 -10.98
C THR A 92 3.12 23.52 -9.97
N PHE A 93 4.19 23.71 -9.20
CA PHE A 93 4.61 22.69 -8.23
C PHE A 93 3.54 22.45 -7.16
N ILE A 94 2.95 23.50 -6.58
CA ILE A 94 1.90 23.34 -5.55
C ILE A 94 0.72 22.52 -6.08
N GLY A 95 0.26 22.81 -7.30
CA GLY A 95 -0.86 22.09 -7.92
C GLY A 95 -0.55 20.62 -8.21
N VAL A 96 0.63 20.35 -8.77
CA VAL A 96 1.10 18.98 -9.03
C VAL A 96 1.27 18.22 -7.71
N TYR A 97 1.96 18.82 -6.74
CA TYR A 97 2.24 18.21 -5.45
C TYR A 97 0.96 17.86 -4.69
N SER A 98 0.00 18.79 -4.61
CA SER A 98 -1.28 18.55 -3.95
C SER A 98 -2.11 17.47 -4.66
N SER A 99 -2.09 17.43 -5.99
CA SER A 99 -2.77 16.39 -6.76
C SER A 99 -2.14 15.02 -6.49
N ASN A 100 -0.81 14.97 -6.46
CA ASN A 100 -0.06 13.74 -6.24
C ASN A 100 -0.25 13.19 -4.82
N ALA A 101 -0.28 14.06 -3.81
CA ALA A 101 -0.59 13.67 -2.43
C ALA A 101 -1.95 12.94 -2.33
N ALA A 102 -2.98 13.47 -3.01
CA ALA A 102 -4.31 12.88 -3.01
C ALA A 102 -4.34 11.52 -3.75
N LYS A 103 -3.61 11.40 -4.85
CA LYS A 103 -3.53 10.15 -5.63
C LYS A 103 -2.71 9.09 -4.91
N GLY A 104 -1.56 9.46 -4.34
CA GLY A 104 -0.71 8.60 -3.54
C GLY A 104 -1.51 7.94 -2.42
N ARG A 105 -2.24 8.74 -1.62
CA ARG A 105 -3.13 8.23 -0.57
C ARG A 105 -4.14 7.20 -1.09
N LYS A 106 -4.85 7.52 -2.18
CA LYS A 106 -5.83 6.60 -2.78
C LYS A 106 -5.18 5.29 -3.27
N GLY A 107 -3.98 5.39 -3.84
CA GLY A 107 -3.20 4.21 -4.26
C GLY A 107 -2.88 3.30 -3.08
N VAL A 108 -2.50 3.87 -1.93
CA VAL A 108 -2.24 3.10 -0.70
C VAL A 108 -3.50 2.38 -0.23
N GLU A 109 -4.61 3.10 -0.09
CA GLU A 109 -5.88 2.53 0.38
C GLU A 109 -6.35 1.40 -0.55
N TRP A 110 -6.20 1.58 -1.87
CA TRP A 110 -6.53 0.54 -2.83
C TRP A 110 -5.70 -0.74 -2.62
N VAL A 111 -4.38 -0.62 -2.38
CA VAL A 111 -3.53 -1.78 -2.06
C VAL A 111 -3.98 -2.44 -0.76
N ILE A 112 -4.31 -1.65 0.27
CA ILE A 112 -4.80 -2.16 1.55
C ILE A 112 -6.10 -2.95 1.37
N ASP A 113 -7.05 -2.43 0.60
CA ASP A 113 -8.32 -3.10 0.36
C ASP A 113 -8.15 -4.40 -0.42
N GLN A 114 -7.23 -4.43 -1.39
CA GLN A 114 -6.88 -5.64 -2.11
C GLN A 114 -6.29 -6.71 -1.17
N LEU A 115 -5.38 -6.31 -0.27
CA LEU A 115 -4.80 -7.23 0.73
C LEU A 115 -5.86 -7.78 1.70
N LYS A 116 -6.78 -6.93 2.17
CA LYS A 116 -7.90 -7.37 3.04
C LYS A 116 -8.81 -8.37 2.33
N LYS A 117 -9.10 -8.13 1.06
CA LYS A 117 -9.89 -9.04 0.24
C LYS A 117 -9.20 -10.40 0.10
N GLU A 118 -7.93 -10.41 -0.29
CA GLU A 118 -7.15 -11.64 -0.42
C GLU A 118 -7.06 -12.42 0.91
N TYR A 119 -6.86 -11.72 2.03
CA TYR A 119 -6.88 -12.34 3.36
C TYR A 119 -8.22 -13.01 3.68
N THR A 120 -9.33 -12.33 3.39
CA THR A 120 -10.69 -12.86 3.64
C THR A 120 -10.99 -14.06 2.74
N ASP A 121 -10.59 -13.99 1.48
CA ASP A 121 -10.76 -15.07 0.50
C ASP A 121 -9.94 -16.32 0.91
N ILE A 122 -8.72 -16.14 1.41
CA ILE A 122 -7.90 -17.25 1.93
C ILE A 122 -8.52 -17.83 3.21
N SER A 123 -8.91 -16.96 4.16
CA SER A 123 -9.50 -17.41 5.42
C SER A 123 -10.79 -18.21 5.22
N SER A 124 -11.63 -17.80 4.28
CA SER A 124 -12.89 -18.51 3.98
C SER A 124 -12.65 -19.88 3.36
N LYS A 125 -11.72 -20.00 2.40
CA LYS A 125 -11.33 -21.29 1.80
C LYS A 125 -10.80 -22.27 2.84
N ILE A 126 -9.89 -21.83 3.70
CA ILE A 126 -9.34 -22.66 4.77
C ILE A 126 -10.45 -23.14 5.71
N SER A 127 -11.36 -22.24 6.11
CA SER A 127 -12.47 -22.62 6.99
C SER A 127 -13.39 -23.67 6.36
N ALA A 128 -13.67 -23.56 5.06
CA ALA A 128 -14.49 -24.53 4.33
C ALA A 128 -13.80 -25.90 4.23
N GLU A 129 -12.51 -25.94 3.90
CA GLU A 129 -11.74 -27.18 3.81
C GLU A 129 -11.62 -27.89 5.18
N VAL A 130 -11.43 -27.13 6.26
CA VAL A 130 -11.38 -27.68 7.62
C VAL A 130 -12.72 -28.27 8.04
N LEU A 131 -13.84 -27.58 7.74
CA LEU A 131 -15.18 -28.10 8.01
C LEU A 131 -15.44 -29.39 7.23
N GLU A 132 -15.08 -29.43 5.95
CA GLU A 132 -15.23 -30.63 5.12
C GLU A 132 -14.39 -31.81 5.65
N MET A 133 -13.17 -31.55 6.13
CA MET A 133 -12.35 -32.56 6.79
C MET A 133 -12.98 -33.07 8.09
N GLN A 134 -13.54 -32.19 8.93
CA GLN A 134 -14.21 -32.59 10.16
C GLN A 134 -15.42 -33.50 9.89
N GLU A 135 -16.22 -33.19 8.87
CA GLU A 135 -17.37 -34.02 8.48
C GLU A 135 -16.93 -35.40 7.99
N LYS A 136 -15.91 -35.47 7.13
CA LYS A 136 -15.35 -36.76 6.64
C LYS A 136 -14.82 -37.61 7.78
N VAL A 137 -14.10 -37.01 8.73
CA VAL A 137 -13.59 -37.70 9.91
C VAL A 137 -14.73 -38.21 10.78
N LEU A 138 -15.74 -37.39 11.08
CA LEU A 138 -16.90 -37.79 11.88
C LEU A 138 -17.67 -38.95 11.23
N HIS A 139 -17.85 -38.90 9.91
CA HIS A 139 -18.49 -39.98 9.16
C HIS A 139 -17.69 -41.28 9.26
N ALA A 140 -16.36 -41.22 9.09
CA ALA A 140 -15.48 -42.39 9.19
C ALA A 140 -15.58 -43.08 10.57
N PHE A 141 -15.59 -42.30 11.66
CA PHE A 141 -15.76 -42.84 13.02
C PHE A 141 -17.13 -43.51 13.22
N LYS A 142 -18.22 -42.89 12.76
CA LYS A 142 -19.56 -43.48 12.83
C LYS A 142 -19.65 -44.80 12.06
N SER A 143 -19.02 -44.88 10.88
CA SER A 143 -18.97 -46.14 10.13
C SER A 143 -18.15 -47.22 10.84
N ALA A 144 -17.06 -46.86 11.52
CA ALA A 144 -16.23 -47.82 12.26
C ALA A 144 -16.96 -48.41 13.48
N ASP A 145 -17.69 -47.61 14.26
CA ASP A 145 -18.45 -48.09 15.42
C ASP A 145 -19.57 -49.07 15.04
N SER A 146 -20.18 -48.91 13.86
CA SER A 146 -21.25 -49.81 13.37
C SER A 146 -20.76 -51.21 12.95
N SER A 147 -19.43 -51.43 12.89
CA SER A 147 -18.82 -52.69 12.44
C SER A 147 -18.37 -53.63 13.57
N THR A 148 -18.58 -53.26 14.84
CA THR A 148 -18.28 -54.14 15.99
C THR A 148 -19.47 -55.04 16.30
N THR A 149 -19.56 -56.18 15.62
CA THR A 149 -20.51 -57.25 15.96
C THR A 149 -20.18 -57.78 17.37
N PRO A 150 -21.15 -57.88 18.31
CA PRO A 150 -20.89 -58.53 19.58
C PRO A 150 -20.58 -60.01 19.33
N ILE A 151 -19.45 -60.50 19.83
CA ILE A 151 -19.14 -61.94 19.84
C ILE A 151 -20.20 -62.61 20.72
N SER A 152 -21.10 -63.38 20.11
CA SER A 152 -22.08 -64.19 20.84
C SER A 152 -21.36 -65.33 21.56
N ASN A 153 -21.45 -65.35 22.88
CA ASN A 153 -21.14 -66.52 23.71
C ASN A 153 -22.42 -67.25 24.09
#